data_AF-A0A8T4CGC7-F1
#
_entry.id   AF-A0A8T4CGC7-F1
#
_cell.length_a   1.000
_cell.length_b   1.000
_cell.length_c   1.000
_cell.angle_alpha   90.00
_cell.angle_beta   90.00
_cell.angle_gamma   90.00
#
_symmetry.space_group_name_H-M   'P 1'
#
loop_
_entity.id
_entity.type
_entity.pdbx_description
1 polymer ?
#
loop_
_entity_poly.entity_id
_entity_poly.type
_entity_poly.pdbx_seq_one_letter_code
_entity_poly.pdbx_strand_id
1 'polypeptide(L)'
;MSEVWYYKGVHKVKVVTESEGYWIVEALEEFEDDVDGEKVKVKVGEQRIVPSNTVHKRKYLPPPIKEHAYELQMEKKLKKLVAEEEKKQGEEK
;
A
#
# COMPACT_ATOMS: atom_id res chain seq x y z
N MET A 1 -2.62 -4.36 11.72
CA MET A 1 -3.36 -3.53 10.74
C MET A 1 -4.12 -4.49 9.85
N SER A 2 -5.45 -4.40 9.80
CA SER A 2 -6.26 -5.22 8.89
C SER A 2 -5.84 -4.90 7.45
N GLU A 3 -5.43 -5.90 6.68
CA GLU A 3 -5.01 -5.69 5.29
C GLU A 3 -6.24 -5.32 4.45
N VAL A 4 -6.17 -4.21 3.70
CA VAL A 4 -7.27 -3.73 2.86
C VAL A 4 -7.17 -4.38 1.48
N TRP A 5 -8.26 -5.00 1.07
CA TRP A 5 -8.42 -5.63 -0.23
C TRP A 5 -9.44 -4.89 -1.08
N TYR A 6 -9.49 -5.21 -2.36
CA TYR A 6 -10.35 -4.55 -3.34
C TYR A 6 -11.20 -5.58 -4.08
N TYR A 7 -12.51 -5.49 -3.91
CA TYR A 7 -13.49 -6.27 -4.66
C TYR A 7 -13.74 -5.64 -6.03
N LYS A 8 -13.67 -6.47 -7.09
CA LYS A 8 -13.69 -6.06 -8.51
C LYS A 8 -12.67 -4.95 -8.84
N GLY A 9 -11.60 -4.83 -8.04
CA GLY A 9 -10.55 -3.82 -8.18
C GLY A 9 -10.93 -2.39 -7.77
N VAL A 10 -12.19 -2.12 -7.40
CA VAL A 10 -12.69 -0.76 -7.11
C VAL A 10 -13.08 -0.63 -5.65
N HIS A 11 -13.84 -1.59 -5.11
CA HIS A 11 -14.51 -1.43 -3.82
C HIS A 11 -13.66 -1.94 -2.67
N LYS A 12 -13.49 -1.13 -1.63
CA LYS A 12 -12.70 -1.52 -0.46
C LYS A 12 -13.42 -2.56 0.38
N VAL A 13 -12.73 -3.67 0.61
CA VAL A 13 -13.22 -4.78 1.44
C VAL A 13 -12.12 -5.30 2.36
N LYS A 14 -12.55 -5.97 3.42
CA LYS A 14 -11.69 -6.69 4.34
C LYS A 14 -11.97 -8.18 4.20
N VAL A 15 -10.94 -9.00 4.01
CA VAL A 15 -11.09 -10.45 3.98
C VAL A 15 -11.23 -10.95 5.42
N VAL A 16 -12.31 -11.68 5.70
CA VAL A 16 -12.60 -12.29 7.01
C VAL A 16 -12.14 -13.75 7.00
N THR A 17 -12.47 -14.48 5.94
CA THR A 17 -12.16 -15.91 5.79
C THR A 17 -11.70 -16.22 4.37
N GLU A 18 -10.61 -16.97 4.26
CA GLU A 18 -10.07 -17.48 3.00
C GLU A 18 -10.40 -18.98 2.86
N SER A 19 -10.86 -19.39 1.68
CA SER A 19 -11.09 -20.79 1.30
C SER A 19 -10.67 -21.01 -0.16
N GLU A 20 -10.57 -22.27 -0.58
CA GLU A 20 -10.29 -22.64 -1.96
C GLU A 20 -11.50 -22.30 -2.84
N GLY A 21 -11.41 -21.17 -3.53
CA GLY A 21 -12.39 -20.70 -4.52
C GLY A 21 -13.24 -19.52 -4.07
N TYR A 22 -13.75 -19.53 -2.83
CA TYR A 22 -14.64 -18.46 -2.32
C TYR A 22 -14.14 -17.87 -1.02
N TRP A 23 -14.19 -16.55 -0.91
CA TRP A 23 -13.75 -15.81 0.27
C TRP A 23 -14.92 -15.05 0.89
N ILE A 24 -14.90 -14.92 2.21
CA ILE A 24 -15.85 -14.07 2.93
C ILE A 24 -15.20 -12.69 3.08
N VAL A 25 -15.83 -11.68 2.51
CA VAL A 25 -15.38 -10.30 2.55
C VAL A 25 -16.40 -9.42 3.27
N GLU A 26 -15.90 -8.49 4.07
CA GLU A 26 -16.66 -7.46 4.75
C GLU A 26 -16.48 -6.12 4.01
N ALA A 27 -17.58 -5.47 3.65
CA ALA A 27 -17.54 -4.19 2.95
C ALA A 27 -17.09 -3.05 3.87
N LEU A 28 -16.08 -2.29 3.45
CA LEU A 28 -15.60 -1.11 4.20
C LEU A 28 -16.23 0.20 3.71
N GLU A 29 -16.90 0.18 2.57
CA GLU A 29 -17.63 1.29 1.99
C GLU A 29 -18.94 0.81 1.35
N GLU A 30 -19.90 1.70 1.18
CA GLU A 30 -21.14 1.37 0.47
C GLU A 30 -20.89 1.34 -1.03
N PHE A 31 -21.38 0.32 -1.72
CA PHE A 31 -21.30 0.22 -3.17
C PHE A 31 -22.48 -0.55 -3.77
N GLU A 32 -22.68 -0.38 -5.07
CA GLU A 32 -23.62 -1.18 -5.84
C GLU A 32 -22.86 -2.32 -6.52
N ASP A 33 -23.38 -3.54 -6.37
CA ASP A 33 -22.85 -4.73 -7.01
C ASP A 33 -23.89 -5.29 -7.99
N ASP A 34 -23.42 -5.83 -9.10
CA ASP A 34 -24.24 -6.58 -10.05
C ASP A 34 -23.97 -8.06 -9.83
N VAL A 35 -24.99 -8.78 -9.37
CA VAL A 35 -24.97 -10.23 -9.16
C VAL A 35 -26.09 -10.82 -9.99
N ASP A 36 -25.73 -11.64 -10.98
CA ASP A 36 -26.67 -12.31 -11.89
C ASP A 36 -27.66 -11.36 -12.59
N GLY A 37 -27.25 -10.11 -12.86
CA GLY A 37 -28.07 -9.08 -13.52
C GLY A 37 -28.96 -8.27 -12.58
N GLU A 38 -28.91 -8.53 -11.27
CA GLU A 38 -29.58 -7.72 -10.25
C GLU A 38 -28.61 -6.76 -9.57
N LYS A 39 -29.00 -5.48 -9.50
CA LYS A 39 -28.25 -4.45 -8.76
C LYS A 39 -28.56 -4.56 -7.28
N VAL A 40 -27.57 -4.95 -6.49
CA VAL A 40 -27.69 -5.04 -5.04
C VAL A 40 -26.83 -3.96 -4.39
N LYS A 41 -27.43 -3.19 -3.48
CA LYS A 41 -26.72 -2.19 -2.69
C LYS A 41 -26.12 -2.83 -1.44
N VAL A 42 -24.80 -2.84 -1.35
CA VAL A 42 -24.04 -3.39 -0.23
C VAL A 42 -23.75 -2.26 0.77
N LYS A 43 -24.05 -2.50 2.05
CA LYS A 43 -23.79 -1.54 3.14
C LYS A 43 -22.44 -1.78 3.80
N VAL A 44 -21.92 -0.76 4.48
CA VAL A 44 -20.70 -0.91 5.30
C VAL A 44 -20.91 -1.96 6.40
N GLY A 45 -19.95 -2.86 6.56
CA GLY A 45 -19.98 -3.95 7.54
C GLY A 45 -20.77 -5.19 7.09
N GLU A 46 -21.39 -5.16 5.91
CA GLU A 46 -22.07 -6.32 5.35
C GLU A 46 -21.04 -7.36 4.87
N GLN A 47 -21.30 -8.64 5.18
CA GLN A 47 -20.45 -9.75 4.77
C GLN A 47 -21.02 -10.46 3.54
N ARG A 48 -20.15 -10.76 2.57
CA ARG A 48 -20.51 -11.50 1.36
C ARG A 48 -19.49 -12.58 1.04
N ILE A 49 -20.01 -13.64 0.43
CA ILE A 49 -19.21 -14.71 -0.15
C ILE A 49 -18.93 -14.31 -1.60
N VAL A 50 -17.67 -14.15 -1.94
CA VAL A 50 -17.23 -13.73 -3.28
C VAL A 50 -16.20 -14.72 -3.83
N PRO A 51 -16.18 -14.95 -5.15
CA PRO A 51 -15.11 -15.72 -5.76
C PRO A 51 -13.73 -15.08 -5.52
N SER A 52 -12.72 -15.88 -5.17
CA SER A 52 -11.38 -15.40 -4.81
C SER A 52 -10.69 -14.64 -5.94
N ASN A 53 -11.01 -14.95 -7.20
CA ASN A 53 -10.50 -14.27 -8.39
C ASN A 53 -11.02 -12.82 -8.55
N THR A 54 -12.06 -12.43 -7.83
CA THR A 54 -12.61 -11.06 -7.88
C THR A 54 -11.99 -10.12 -6.84
N VAL A 55 -11.23 -10.66 -5.89
CA VAL A 55 -10.65 -9.91 -4.78
C VAL A 55 -9.16 -9.71 -5.05
N HIS A 56 -8.70 -8.47 -5.00
CA HIS A 56 -7.34 -8.10 -5.36
C HIS A 56 -6.66 -7.28 -4.27
N LYS A 57 -5.39 -7.57 -4.03
CA LYS A 57 -4.53 -6.64 -3.27
C LYS A 57 -4.23 -5.42 -4.14
N ARG A 58 -4.16 -4.25 -3.50
CA ARG A 58 -3.73 -3.02 -4.18
C ARG A 58 -2.27 -3.19 -4.62
N LYS A 59 -2.06 -3.41 -5.91
CA LYS A 59 -0.72 -3.32 -6.50
C LYS A 59 -0.40 -1.84 -6.66
N TYR A 60 0.49 -1.34 -5.83
CA TYR A 60 1.11 -0.05 -6.09
C TYR A 60 2.22 -0.26 -7.11
N LEU A 61 2.33 0.66 -8.07
CA LEU A 61 3.57 0.77 -8.82
C LEU A 61 4.69 1.07 -7.80
N PRO A 62 5.88 0.47 -7.95
CA PRO A 62 7.00 0.85 -7.13
C PRO A 62 7.22 2.35 -7.25
N PRO A 63 7.67 3.03 -6.17
CA PRO A 63 7.97 4.44 -6.25
C PRO A 63 8.98 4.70 -7.37
N PRO A 64 8.90 5.86 -8.03
CA PRO A 64 9.87 6.21 -9.05
C PRO A 64 11.28 6.12 -8.48
N ILE A 65 12.22 5.66 -9.31
CA ILE A 65 13.63 5.62 -8.95
C ILE A 65 14.04 7.05 -8.59
N LYS A 66 14.65 7.23 -7.42
CA LYS A 66 15.14 8.55 -7.01
C LYS A 66 16.25 8.98 -7.96
N GLU A 67 15.97 9.97 -8.80
CA GLU A 67 16.99 10.64 -9.60
C GLU A 67 18.06 11.24 -8.68
N HIS A 68 19.29 11.26 -9.17
CA HIS A 68 20.44 11.87 -8.49
C HIS A 68 20.80 11.31 -7.10
N ALA A 69 20.46 10.04 -6.83
CA ALA A 69 20.79 9.39 -5.57
C ALA A 69 22.30 9.35 -5.30
N TYR A 70 23.11 9.25 -6.36
CA TYR A 70 24.58 9.24 -6.27
C TYR A 70 25.13 10.60 -5.84
N GLU A 71 24.67 11.67 -6.47
CA GLU A 71 25.07 13.06 -6.22
C GLU A 71 24.74 13.44 -4.77
N LEU A 72 23.53 13.10 -4.30
CA LEU A 72 23.12 13.33 -2.92
C LEU A 72 23.97 12.55 -1.90
N GLN A 73 24.44 11.35 -2.25
CA GLN A 73 25.37 10.59 -1.41
C GLN A 73 26.76 11.23 -1.39
N MET A 74 27.24 11.73 -2.53
CA MET A 74 28.53 12.42 -2.63
C MET A 74 28.55 13.71 -1.84
N GLU A 75 27.51 14.54 -1.94
CA GLU A 75 27.37 15.76 -1.13
C GLU A 75 27.37 15.47 0.37
N LYS A 76 26.67 14.43 0.79
CA LYS A 76 26.65 14.00 2.20
C LYS A 76 28.02 13.53 2.67
N LYS A 77 28.75 12.78 1.84
CA LYS A 77 30.13 12.36 2.15
C LYS A 77 31.04 13.57 2.28
N LEU A 78 30.97 14.52 1.33
CA LEU A 78 31.78 15.72 1.36
C LEU A 78 31.53 16.56 2.62
N LYS A 79 30.26 16.80 2.98
CA LYS A 79 29.90 17.52 4.21
C LYS A 79 30.44 16.85 5.47
N LYS A 80 30.43 15.50 5.52
CA LYS A 80 31.02 14.77 6.65
C LYS A 80 32.52 14.97 6.75
N LEU A 81 33.24 14.88 5.63
CA LEU A 81 34.69 15.09 5.60
C LEU A 81 35.05 16.50 6.07
N VAL A 82 34.36 17.52 5.57
CA VAL A 82 34.57 18.91 5.99
C VAL A 82 34.31 19.07 7.50
N ALA A 83 33.20 18.54 8.00
CA ALA A 83 32.88 18.63 9.43
C ALA A 83 33.89 17.89 10.33
N GLU A 84 34.48 16.79 9.86
CA GLU A 84 35.55 16.08 10.58
C GLU A 84 36.86 16.88 10.58
N GLU A 85 37.22 17.52 9.46
CA GLU A 85 38.39 18.40 9.40
C GLU A 85 38.25 19.63 10.28
N GLU A 86 37.08 20.29 10.26
CA GLU A 86 36.80 21.45 11.12
C GLU A 86 36.88 21.11 12.61
N LYS A 87 36.40 19.92 13.01
CA LYS A 87 36.54 19.44 14.39
C LYS A 87 38.00 19.19 14.77
N LYS A 88 38.78 18.54 13.90
CA LYS A 88 40.22 18.31 14.15
C LYS A 88 41.00 19.61 14.28
N GLN A 89 40.73 20.59 13.42
CA GLN A 89 41.39 21.90 13.50
C GLN A 89 40.95 22.73 14.70
N GLY A 90 39.74 22.50 15.24
CA GLY A 90 39.26 23.13 16.47
C GLY A 90 39.81 22.47 17.75
N GLU A 91 40.21 21.20 17.71
CA GLU A 91 40.85 20.48 18.84
C GLU A 91 42.37 20.69 18.90
N GLU A 92 43.02 21.00 17.77
CA GLU A 92 44.46 21.33 17.71
C GLU A 92 44.80 22.80 18.03
N LYS A 93 43.80 23.66 18.26
CA LYS A 93 43.97 25.06 18.69
C LYS A 93 43.64 25.25 20.17
#